data_AF-A0A7V3VWG4-F1
#
_entry.id   AF-A0A7V3VWG4-F1
#
_cell.length_a   1.000
_cell.length_b   1.000
_cell.length_c   1.000
_cell.angle_alpha   90.00
_cell.angle_beta   90.00
_cell.angle_gamma   90.00
#
_symmetry.space_group_name_H-M   'P 1'
#
loop_
_entity.id
_entity.type
_entity.pdbx_description
1 polymer ?
#
loop_
_entity_poly.entity_id
_entity_poly.type
_entity_poly.pdbx_seq_one_letter_code
_entity_poly.pdbx_strand_id
1 'polypeptide(L)'
;GVLFAAQRSLLNLAAPPQQLTTHDMFVPTCATCHMSGLGGRGVTHDTSERLSYHLFAPITEKRANYTLAQAHMKDICRNCHTQPLVDRIYQEAEQVVVSTNAKVQAAQTILDALRKDGLLGPKPFAHPIEFLYFDLWHYYGITAKHGAFMGGADFVQWHGAYPLVKNTVEIEAMARRMRREHERKK
;
A
#
# COMPACT_ATOMS: atom_id res chain seq x y z
N GLY A 1 1.42 14.76 7.42
CA GLY A 1 0.15 14.68 8.17
C GLY A 1 0.17 15.54 9.41
N VAL A 2 0.74 15.04 10.51
CA VAL A 2 0.78 15.74 11.81
C VAL A 2 1.37 17.15 11.70
N LEU A 3 2.52 17.30 11.03
CA LEU A 3 3.14 18.62 10.83
C LEU A 3 2.22 19.59 10.07
N PHE A 4 1.48 19.12 9.06
CA PHE A 4 0.54 19.97 8.33
C PHE A 4 -0.57 20.45 9.26
N ALA A 5 -1.15 19.56 10.07
CA ALA A 5 -2.18 19.94 11.04
C ALA A 5 -1.67 20.97 12.05
N ALA A 6 -0.44 20.81 12.53
CA ALA A 6 0.15 21.70 13.53
C ALA A 6 0.62 23.06 12.95
N GLN A 7 1.04 23.09 11.69
CA GLN A 7 1.74 24.23 11.08
C GLN A 7 1.01 24.83 9.88
N ARG A 8 -0.25 24.43 9.62
CA ARG A 8 -1.02 24.87 8.44
C ARG A 8 -1.05 26.39 8.28
N SER A 9 -1.15 27.13 9.38
CA SER A 9 -1.19 28.61 9.37
C SER A 9 0.12 29.27 8.94
N LEU A 10 1.23 28.52 8.92
CA LEU A 10 2.53 28.99 8.47
C LEU A 10 2.77 28.71 6.98
N LEU A 11 1.87 27.97 6.32
CA LEU A 11 1.99 27.60 4.91
C LEU A 11 1.25 28.60 4.03
N ASN A 12 1.81 28.87 2.85
CA ASN A 12 1.15 29.69 1.83
C ASN A 12 0.30 28.82 0.89
N LEU A 13 -0.89 28.42 1.35
CA LEU A 13 -1.79 27.55 0.58
C LEU A 13 -2.41 28.23 -0.67
N ALA A 14 -2.30 29.56 -0.78
CA ALA A 14 -2.79 30.33 -1.91
C ALA A 14 -1.73 30.48 -3.03
N ALA A 15 -0.48 30.06 -2.78
CA ALA A 15 0.58 30.10 -3.78
C ALA A 15 0.17 29.32 -5.05
N PRO A 16 0.42 29.87 -6.26
CA PRO A 16 0.16 29.14 -7.49
C PRO A 16 0.92 27.81 -7.52
N PRO A 17 0.28 26.67 -7.81
CA PRO A 17 0.93 25.36 -7.72
C PRO A 17 2.07 25.18 -8.73
N GLN A 18 2.14 26.00 -9.78
CA GLN A 18 3.21 26.01 -10.78
C GLN A 18 4.50 26.70 -10.29
N GLN A 19 4.41 27.52 -9.25
CA GLN A 19 5.51 28.33 -8.72
C GLN A 19 5.85 27.95 -7.27
N LEU A 20 5.35 26.79 -6.82
CA LEU A 20 5.45 26.35 -5.44
C LEU A 20 6.90 26.08 -5.05
N THR A 21 7.33 26.68 -3.94
CA THR A 21 8.65 26.42 -3.35
C THR A 21 8.53 25.83 -1.94
N THR A 22 9.65 25.41 -1.36
CA THR A 22 9.70 24.97 0.04
C THR A 22 9.45 26.12 1.02
N HIS A 23 9.60 27.38 0.61
CA HIS A 23 9.20 28.52 1.44
C HIS A 23 7.67 28.58 1.59
N ASP A 24 6.93 28.30 0.52
CA ASP A 24 5.46 28.25 0.56
C ASP A 24 4.96 26.98 1.27
N MET A 25 5.62 25.84 1.00
CA MET A 25 5.19 24.51 1.41
C MET A 25 6.36 23.67 1.94
N PHE A 26 6.84 23.99 3.14
CA PHE A 26 7.89 23.20 3.82
C PHE A 26 7.36 21.89 4.44
N VAL A 27 6.03 21.68 4.43
CA VAL A 27 5.39 20.42 4.79
C VAL A 27 4.57 19.91 3.60
N PRO A 28 4.81 18.67 3.12
CA PRO A 28 4.08 18.17 1.97
C PRO A 28 2.62 17.81 2.32
N THR A 29 1.75 17.96 1.31
CA THR A 29 0.37 17.50 1.28
C THR A 29 0.18 16.48 0.15
N CYS A 30 -1.03 15.92 0.03
CA CYS A 30 -1.38 15.04 -1.07
C CYS A 30 -1.13 15.73 -2.43
N ALA A 31 -1.53 17.00 -2.55
CA ALA A 31 -1.36 17.76 -3.78
C ALA A 31 0.12 18.01 -4.09
N THR A 32 0.95 18.38 -3.11
CA THR A 32 2.38 18.65 -3.37
C THR A 32 3.10 17.40 -3.90
N CYS A 33 2.77 16.22 -3.36
CA CYS A 33 3.37 14.97 -3.78
C CYS A 33 2.83 14.50 -5.14
N HIS A 34 1.53 14.58 -5.38
CA HIS A 34 0.91 13.94 -6.56
C HIS A 34 0.69 14.87 -7.76
N MET A 35 0.58 16.19 -7.57
CA MET A 35 0.06 17.09 -8.61
C MET A 35 0.82 18.41 -8.75
N SER A 36 1.21 19.04 -7.66
CA SER A 36 1.80 20.40 -7.68
C SER A 36 3.24 20.39 -8.19
N GLY A 37 3.67 21.54 -8.69
CA GLY A 37 4.98 21.78 -9.29
C GLY A 37 6.07 22.19 -8.31
N LEU A 38 6.14 21.55 -7.14
CA LEU A 38 7.13 21.90 -6.10
C LEU A 38 8.56 21.80 -6.68
N GLY A 39 9.36 22.84 -6.47
CA GLY A 39 10.77 22.85 -6.88
C GLY A 39 10.98 22.97 -8.39
N GLY A 40 10.05 23.61 -9.10
CA GLY A 40 10.13 23.81 -10.55
C GLY A 40 9.69 22.59 -11.37
N ARG A 41 9.12 21.56 -10.73
CA ARG A 41 8.46 20.47 -11.45
C ARG A 41 7.19 20.98 -12.15
N GLY A 42 6.80 20.38 -13.27
CA GLY A 42 5.51 20.67 -13.90
C GLY A 42 4.33 20.27 -13.00
N VAL A 43 3.24 21.06 -13.08
CA VAL A 43 1.94 20.69 -12.52
C VAL A 43 1.28 19.66 -13.42
N THR A 44 0.61 18.69 -12.83
CA THR A 44 -0.16 17.68 -13.54
C THR A 44 -1.54 17.49 -12.92
N HIS A 45 -2.54 17.22 -13.77
CA HIS A 45 -3.86 16.75 -13.34
C HIS A 45 -3.98 15.23 -13.45
N ASP A 46 -2.94 14.55 -13.96
CA ASP A 46 -2.85 13.10 -13.94
C ASP A 46 -2.14 12.64 -12.65
N THR A 47 -2.93 12.21 -11.67
CA THR A 47 -2.42 11.71 -10.39
C THR A 47 -1.60 10.42 -10.50
N SER A 48 -1.63 9.76 -11.66
CA SER A 48 -0.89 8.52 -11.91
C SER A 48 0.55 8.73 -12.37
N GLU A 49 0.90 9.93 -12.84
CA GLU A 49 2.20 10.26 -13.43
C GLU A 49 3.39 9.98 -12.48
N ARG A 50 3.15 10.03 -11.16
CA ARG A 50 4.15 9.85 -10.10
C ARG A 50 3.97 8.56 -9.31
N LEU A 51 3.08 7.66 -9.75
CA LEU A 51 2.86 6.38 -9.09
C LEU A 51 3.74 5.31 -9.72
N SER A 52 4.59 4.66 -8.91
CA SER A 52 5.44 3.56 -9.39
C SER A 52 4.78 2.19 -9.26
N TYR A 53 3.79 2.03 -8.39
CA TYR A 53 3.15 0.73 -8.08
C TYR A 53 1.62 0.78 -8.18
N HIS A 54 1.01 -0.39 -8.39
CA HIS A 54 -0.42 -0.63 -8.15
C HIS A 54 -0.65 -1.08 -6.69
N LEU A 55 -0.46 -0.17 -5.73
CA LEU A 55 -0.54 -0.51 -4.30
C LEU A 55 -1.92 -1.02 -3.87
N PHE A 56 -2.98 -0.69 -4.61
CA PHE A 56 -4.34 -1.16 -4.36
C PHE A 56 -4.59 -2.62 -4.78
N ALA A 57 -3.74 -3.20 -5.63
CA ALA A 57 -3.95 -4.56 -6.14
C ALA A 57 -3.67 -5.61 -5.05
N PRO A 58 -4.33 -6.79 -5.08
CA PRO A 58 -4.05 -7.89 -4.15
C PRO A 58 -2.58 -8.30 -4.21
N ILE A 59 -2.09 -8.57 -5.42
CA ILE A 59 -0.67 -8.70 -5.73
C ILE A 59 -0.24 -7.39 -6.39
N THR A 60 0.60 -6.63 -5.69
CA THR A 60 1.07 -5.34 -6.20
C THR A 60 2.17 -5.54 -7.23
N GLU A 61 1.95 -4.98 -8.41
CA GLU A 61 2.91 -4.94 -9.50
C GLU A 61 3.44 -3.53 -9.72
N LYS A 62 4.61 -3.47 -10.35
CA LYS A 62 5.19 -2.22 -10.85
C LYS A 62 4.34 -1.73 -12.03
N ARG A 63 4.10 -0.42 -12.10
CA ARG A 63 3.47 0.23 -13.26
C ARG A 63 4.42 0.21 -14.45
N ALA A 64 3.88 0.32 -15.67
CA ALA A 64 4.68 0.32 -16.90
C ALA A 64 5.78 1.41 -16.89
N ASN A 65 5.50 2.59 -16.33
CA ASN A 65 6.42 3.72 -16.20
C ASN A 65 7.18 3.76 -14.85
N TYR A 66 7.30 2.62 -14.14
CA TYR A 66 7.87 2.49 -12.80
C TYR A 66 9.07 3.38 -12.51
N THR A 67 10.13 3.25 -13.30
CA THR A 67 11.41 3.94 -13.07
C THR A 67 11.25 5.45 -13.17
N LEU A 68 10.52 5.91 -14.19
CA LEU A 68 10.28 7.34 -14.42
C LEU A 68 9.37 7.92 -13.33
N ALA A 69 8.27 7.24 -13.00
CA ALA A 69 7.34 7.66 -11.96
C ALA A 69 8.00 7.71 -10.58
N GLN A 70 8.85 6.73 -10.27
CA GLN A 70 9.63 6.73 -9.02
C GLN A 70 10.61 7.91 -9.00
N ALA A 71 11.35 8.15 -10.08
CA ALA A 71 12.24 9.31 -10.18
C ALA A 71 11.46 10.60 -9.94
N HIS A 72 10.32 10.79 -10.61
CA HIS A 72 9.46 11.96 -10.42
C HIS A 72 9.02 12.17 -8.97
N MET A 73 8.67 11.11 -8.24
CA MET A 73 8.30 11.24 -6.83
C MET A 73 9.51 11.51 -5.95
N LYS A 74 10.64 10.83 -6.19
CA LYS A 74 11.90 11.08 -5.47
C LYS A 74 12.40 12.52 -5.64
N ASP A 75 12.20 13.12 -6.82
CA ASP A 75 12.52 14.53 -7.07
C ASP A 75 11.77 15.46 -6.10
N ILE A 76 10.49 15.17 -5.84
CA ILE A 76 9.70 15.93 -4.85
C ILE A 76 10.32 15.81 -3.46
N CYS A 77 10.68 14.58 -3.03
CA CYS A 77 11.30 14.34 -1.72
C CYS A 77 12.62 15.11 -1.54
N ARG A 78 13.40 15.25 -2.62
CA ARG A 78 14.71 15.91 -2.60
C ARG A 78 14.68 17.42 -2.45
N ASN A 79 13.51 18.04 -2.51
CA ASN A 79 13.35 19.44 -2.11
C ASN A 79 13.61 19.65 -0.61
N CYS A 80 13.46 18.60 0.21
CA CYS A 80 13.61 18.69 1.68
C CYS A 80 14.58 17.65 2.27
N HIS A 81 14.79 16.52 1.60
CA HIS A 81 15.56 15.39 2.12
C HIS A 81 16.77 15.04 1.26
N THR A 82 17.82 14.54 1.90
CA THR A 82 19.01 14.06 1.19
C THR A 82 18.74 12.73 0.49
N GLN A 83 19.46 12.48 -0.61
CA GLN A 83 19.33 11.25 -1.42
C GLN A 83 19.39 9.95 -0.59
N PRO A 84 20.33 9.77 0.37
CA PRO A 84 20.40 8.52 1.14
C PRO A 84 19.13 8.23 1.96
N LEU A 85 18.49 9.26 2.51
CA LEU A 85 17.23 9.11 3.26
C LEU A 85 16.11 8.67 2.31
N VAL A 86 15.99 9.33 1.16
CA VAL A 86 14.97 9.02 0.15
C VAL A 86 15.13 7.59 -0.34
N ASP A 87 16.34 7.15 -0.67
CA ASP A 87 16.57 5.79 -1.15
C ASP A 87 16.25 4.73 -0.11
N ARG A 88 16.62 4.97 1.16
CA ARG A 88 16.28 4.05 2.25
C ARG A 88 14.77 3.89 2.42
N ILE A 89 14.01 5.00 2.41
CA ILE A 89 12.53 4.95 2.53
C ILE A 89 11.93 4.10 1.41
N TYR A 90 12.39 4.28 0.18
CA TYR A 90 11.91 3.48 -0.95
C TYR A 90 12.29 2.01 -0.83
N GLN A 91 13.53 1.71 -0.43
CA GLN A 91 13.96 0.32 -0.22
C GLN A 91 13.11 -0.38 0.86
N GLU A 92 12.85 0.28 1.99
CA GLU A 92 12.00 -0.23 3.06
C GLU A 92 10.54 -0.43 2.57
N ALA A 93 9.98 0.55 1.85
CA ALA A 93 8.62 0.46 1.33
C ALA A 93 8.43 -0.66 0.30
N GLU A 94 9.43 -0.89 -0.55
CA GLU A 94 9.42 -1.98 -1.52
C GLU A 94 9.52 -3.35 -0.85
N GLN A 95 10.24 -3.48 0.27
CA GLN A 95 10.24 -4.70 1.08
C GLN A 95 8.87 -4.98 1.71
N VAL A 96 8.12 -3.95 2.10
CA VAL A 96 6.72 -4.11 2.55
C VAL A 96 5.83 -4.64 1.42
N VAL A 97 6.02 -4.18 0.18
CA VAL A 97 5.31 -4.71 -0.99
C VAL A 97 5.61 -6.19 -1.19
N VAL A 98 6.89 -6.57 -1.22
CA VAL A 98 7.33 -7.97 -1.42
C VAL A 98 6.76 -8.87 -0.32
N SER A 99 6.91 -8.48 0.95
CA SER A 99 6.45 -9.28 2.08
C SER A 99 4.92 -9.37 2.19
N THR A 100 4.19 -8.35 1.72
CA THR A 100 2.72 -8.37 1.65
C THR A 100 2.25 -9.28 0.52
N ASN A 101 2.81 -9.13 -0.69
CA ASN A 101 2.49 -9.98 -1.84
C ASN A 101 2.68 -11.47 -1.51
N ALA A 102 3.78 -11.82 -0.83
CA ALA A 102 4.05 -13.21 -0.42
C ALA A 102 2.93 -13.79 0.48
N LYS A 103 2.40 -13.00 1.42
CA LYS A 103 1.31 -13.43 2.32
C LYS A 103 -0.02 -13.54 1.58
N VAL A 104 -0.34 -12.57 0.72
CA VAL A 104 -1.55 -12.61 -0.11
C VAL A 104 -1.52 -13.83 -1.02
N GLN A 105 -0.39 -14.07 -1.70
CA GLN A 105 -0.23 -15.22 -2.59
C GLN A 105 -0.36 -16.56 -1.85
N ALA A 106 0.26 -16.68 -0.67
CA ALA A 106 0.15 -17.89 0.14
C ALA A 106 -1.31 -18.17 0.56
N ALA A 107 -2.04 -17.14 1.01
CA ALA A 107 -3.45 -17.26 1.36
C ALA A 107 -4.31 -17.60 0.13
N GLN A 108 -4.05 -16.98 -1.01
CA GLN A 108 -4.75 -17.26 -2.27
C GLN A 108 -4.59 -18.73 -2.68
N THR A 109 -3.36 -19.27 -2.62
CA THR A 109 -3.08 -20.68 -2.92
C THR A 109 -3.89 -21.63 -2.02
N ILE A 110 -4.10 -21.28 -0.74
CA ILE A 110 -4.95 -22.07 0.16
C ILE A 110 -6.41 -22.06 -0.32
N LEU A 111 -6.96 -20.89 -0.63
CA LEU A 111 -8.34 -20.77 -1.09
C LEU A 111 -8.56 -21.48 -2.44
N ASP A 112 -7.63 -21.35 -3.37
CA ASP A 112 -7.71 -22.00 -4.67
C ASP A 112 -7.69 -23.53 -4.53
N ALA A 113 -6.87 -24.07 -3.62
CA ALA A 113 -6.87 -25.49 -3.31
C ALA A 113 -8.22 -25.94 -2.71
N LEU A 114 -8.78 -25.21 -1.74
CA LEU A 114 -10.09 -25.54 -1.17
C LEU A 114 -11.21 -25.48 -2.21
N ARG A 115 -11.15 -24.53 -3.15
CA ARG A 115 -12.10 -24.45 -4.26
C ARG A 115 -11.97 -25.64 -5.21
N LYS A 116 -10.74 -26.02 -5.56
CA LYS A 116 -10.44 -27.20 -6.39
C LYS A 116 -10.94 -28.50 -5.74
N ASP A 117 -10.80 -28.61 -4.43
CA ASP A 117 -11.28 -29.76 -3.65
C ASP A 117 -12.82 -29.75 -3.44
N GLY A 118 -13.51 -28.71 -3.91
CA GLY A 118 -14.97 -28.57 -3.81
C GLY A 118 -15.49 -28.05 -2.46
N LEU A 119 -14.61 -27.58 -1.57
CA LEU A 119 -14.98 -27.15 -0.21
C LEU A 119 -15.54 -25.72 -0.13
N LEU A 120 -15.35 -24.87 -1.15
CA LEU A 120 -15.84 -23.48 -1.17
C LEU A 120 -17.04 -23.24 -2.10
N GLY A 121 -17.32 -24.17 -3.01
CA GLY A 121 -18.32 -23.96 -4.06
C GLY A 121 -18.02 -22.75 -4.98
N PRO A 122 -18.96 -22.40 -5.88
CA PRO A 122 -18.77 -21.34 -6.87
C PRO A 122 -19.22 -19.94 -6.39
N LYS A 123 -20.06 -19.86 -5.35
CA LYS A 123 -20.60 -18.59 -4.87
C LYS A 123 -19.52 -17.87 -4.04
N PRO A 124 -19.11 -16.65 -4.43
CA PRO A 124 -18.12 -15.91 -3.66
C PRO A 124 -18.68 -15.50 -2.30
N PHE A 125 -17.81 -15.44 -1.29
CA PHE A 125 -18.17 -15.03 0.08
C PHE A 125 -19.27 -15.92 0.70
N ALA A 126 -19.28 -17.20 0.33
CA ALA A 126 -20.14 -18.20 0.96
C ALA A 126 -19.56 -18.71 2.28
N HIS A 127 -18.24 -18.60 2.47
CA HIS A 127 -17.53 -19.14 3.62
C HIS A 127 -16.73 -18.06 4.37
N PRO A 128 -16.65 -18.11 5.71
CA PRO A 128 -15.89 -17.13 6.52
C PRO A 128 -14.42 -16.95 6.08
N ILE A 129 -13.77 -18.01 5.55
CA ILE A 129 -12.38 -17.95 5.08
C ILE A 129 -12.20 -16.97 3.90
N GLU A 130 -13.24 -16.76 3.10
CA GLU A 130 -13.20 -15.83 1.97
C GLU A 130 -13.22 -14.37 2.44
N PHE A 131 -13.92 -14.07 3.54
CA PHE A 131 -13.86 -12.76 4.19
C PHE A 131 -12.49 -12.51 4.82
N LEU A 132 -11.92 -13.51 5.52
CA LEU A 132 -10.57 -13.40 6.08
C LEU A 132 -9.52 -13.12 5.00
N TYR A 133 -9.62 -13.79 3.85
CA TYR A 133 -8.76 -13.54 2.71
C TYR A 133 -8.96 -12.12 2.14
N PHE A 134 -10.21 -11.69 1.99
CA PHE A 134 -10.51 -10.34 1.51
C PHE A 134 -9.93 -9.27 2.44
N ASP A 135 -10.15 -9.38 3.75
CA ASP A 135 -9.59 -8.45 4.73
C ASP A 135 -8.05 -8.45 4.70
N LEU A 136 -7.45 -9.64 4.56
CA LEU A 136 -6.00 -9.82 4.48
C LEU A 136 -5.41 -8.97 3.35
N TRP A 137 -5.89 -9.10 2.11
CA TRP A 137 -5.27 -8.36 1.01
C TRP A 137 -5.83 -6.94 0.87
N HIS A 138 -7.15 -6.77 1.02
CA HIS A 138 -7.85 -5.53 0.70
C HIS A 138 -7.68 -4.48 1.79
N TYR A 139 -7.94 -4.80 3.05
CA TYR A 139 -7.80 -3.78 4.09
C TYR A 139 -6.36 -3.73 4.59
N TYR A 140 -5.85 -4.83 5.17
CA TYR A 140 -4.56 -4.82 5.83
C TYR A 140 -3.38 -4.76 4.85
N GLY A 141 -3.46 -5.48 3.72
CA GLY A 141 -2.45 -5.46 2.67
C GLY A 141 -2.30 -4.09 2.01
N ILE A 142 -3.41 -3.47 1.60
CA ILE A 142 -3.40 -2.12 1.03
C ILE A 142 -2.89 -1.11 2.08
N THR A 143 -3.34 -1.22 3.33
CA THR A 143 -2.94 -0.32 4.42
C THR A 143 -1.43 -0.38 4.69
N ALA A 144 -0.86 -1.58 4.81
CA ALA A 144 0.57 -1.77 5.02
C ALA A 144 1.39 -1.11 3.90
N LYS A 145 1.02 -1.40 2.65
CA LYS A 145 1.68 -0.86 1.45
C LYS A 145 1.59 0.66 1.40
N HIS A 146 0.40 1.23 1.58
CA HIS A 146 0.20 2.68 1.56
C HIS A 146 0.94 3.37 2.72
N GLY A 147 0.87 2.81 3.92
CA GLY A 147 1.60 3.32 5.09
C GLY A 147 3.10 3.39 4.84
N ALA A 148 3.67 2.39 4.16
CA ALA A 148 5.10 2.35 3.89
C ALA A 148 5.58 3.47 2.94
N PHE A 149 4.79 3.78 1.90
CA PHE A 149 5.12 4.87 0.96
C PHE A 149 4.77 6.27 1.48
N MET A 150 3.95 6.39 2.53
CA MET A 150 3.46 7.69 3.05
C MET A 150 3.89 7.98 4.49
N GLY A 151 4.88 7.24 5.03
CA GLY A 151 5.47 7.50 6.34
C GLY A 151 4.55 7.16 7.52
N GLY A 152 3.62 6.22 7.35
CA GLY A 152 2.71 5.76 8.39
C GLY A 152 3.21 4.49 9.08
N ALA A 153 4.16 4.60 10.01
CA ALA A 153 4.76 3.43 10.68
C ALA A 153 3.73 2.55 11.42
N ASP A 154 2.77 3.18 12.11
CA ASP A 154 1.67 2.49 12.78
C ASP A 154 0.75 1.76 11.79
N PHE A 155 0.51 2.36 10.62
CA PHE A 155 -0.25 1.75 9.54
C PHE A 155 0.49 0.58 8.86
N VAL A 156 1.83 0.64 8.80
CA VAL A 156 2.65 -0.49 8.36
C VAL A 156 2.56 -1.63 9.35
N GLN A 157 2.62 -1.35 10.65
CA GLN A 157 2.72 -2.39 11.67
C GLN A 157 1.35 -2.84 12.20
N TRP A 158 0.69 -2.00 13.00
CA TRP A 158 -0.49 -2.37 13.79
C TRP A 158 -1.77 -2.46 12.95
N HIS A 159 -1.85 -1.68 11.87
CA HIS A 159 -2.96 -1.78 10.89
C HIS A 159 -2.58 -2.53 9.61
N GLY A 160 -1.39 -3.13 9.55
CA GLY A 160 -0.86 -3.78 8.36
C GLY A 160 -0.25 -5.14 8.66
N ALA A 161 1.04 -5.17 8.98
CA ALA A 161 1.85 -6.37 9.16
C ALA A 161 1.30 -7.31 10.23
N TYR A 162 0.88 -6.80 11.39
CA TYR A 162 0.32 -7.64 12.46
C TYR A 162 -0.99 -8.32 12.05
N PRO A 163 -2.03 -7.59 11.59
CA PRO A 163 -3.26 -8.22 11.09
C PRO A 163 -3.04 -9.15 9.89
N LEU A 164 -2.09 -8.82 8.99
CA LEU A 164 -1.71 -9.71 7.89
C LEU A 164 -1.26 -11.09 8.40
N VAL A 165 -0.35 -11.13 9.37
CA VAL A 165 0.13 -12.38 9.97
C VAL A 165 -0.99 -13.10 10.71
N LYS A 166 -1.79 -12.38 11.50
CA LYS A 166 -2.94 -12.95 12.22
C LYS A 166 -3.91 -13.63 11.26
N ASN A 167 -4.31 -12.95 10.18
CA ASN A 167 -5.22 -13.51 9.19
C ASN A 167 -4.62 -14.70 8.45
N THR A 168 -3.31 -14.71 8.16
CA THR A 168 -2.64 -15.88 7.57
C THR A 168 -2.81 -17.11 8.47
N VAL A 169 -2.54 -16.97 9.77
CA VAL A 169 -2.70 -18.09 10.74
C VAL A 169 -4.15 -18.54 10.83
N GLU A 170 -5.11 -17.62 10.83
CA GLU A 170 -6.54 -17.94 10.89
C GLU A 170 -7.04 -18.67 9.63
N ILE A 171 -6.61 -18.22 8.44
CA ILE A 171 -6.91 -18.86 7.15
C ILE A 171 -6.37 -20.28 7.13
N GLU A 172 -5.10 -20.48 7.50
CA GLU A 172 -4.50 -21.81 7.58
C GLU A 172 -5.23 -22.73 8.55
N ALA A 173 -5.57 -22.23 9.74
CA ALA A 173 -6.30 -23.01 10.74
C ALA A 173 -7.70 -23.39 10.25
N MET A 174 -8.41 -22.47 9.58
CA MET A 174 -9.73 -22.71 9.02
C MET A 174 -9.68 -23.71 7.87
N ALA A 175 -8.72 -23.57 6.95
CA ALA A 175 -8.52 -24.53 5.87
C ALA A 175 -8.25 -25.95 6.38
N ARG A 176 -7.42 -26.09 7.42
CA ARG A 176 -7.19 -27.39 8.08
C ARG A 176 -8.46 -27.97 8.71
N ARG A 177 -9.31 -27.15 9.33
CA ARG A 177 -10.60 -27.61 9.88
C ARG A 177 -11.54 -28.09 8.78
N MET A 178 -11.70 -27.30 7.73
CA MET A 178 -12.56 -27.63 6.59
C MET A 178 -12.16 -28.96 5.95
N ARG A 179 -10.86 -29.20 5.73
CA ARG A 179 -10.36 -30.48 5.19
C ARG A 179 -10.67 -31.67 6.09
N ARG A 180 -10.41 -31.55 7.40
CA ARG A 180 -10.73 -32.62 8.37
C ARG A 180 -12.23 -32.93 8.44
N GLU A 181 -13.08 -31.92 8.39
CA GLU A 181 -14.54 -32.11 8.39
C GLU A 181 -15.03 -32.79 7.12
N HIS A 182 -14.39 -32.50 5.98
CA HIS A 182 -14.69 -33.16 4.71
C HIS A 182 -14.25 -34.64 4.71
N GLU A 183 -13.05 -34.94 5.24
CA GLU A 183 -12.55 -36.31 5.39
C GLU A 183 -13.44 -37.16 6.32
N ARG A 184 -13.95 -36.59 7.41
CA ARG A 184 -14.86 -37.29 8.34
C ARG A 184 -16.25 -37.59 7.78
N LYS A 185 -16.64 -36.91 6.69
CA LYS A 185 -17.93 -37.09 6.01
C LYS A 185 -17.84 -38.09 4.85
N LYS A 186 -16.63 -38.47 4.44
CA LYS A 186 -16.37 -39.55 3.49
C LYS A 186 -16.32 -40.89 4.22
#